data_AF-A0A3N5L8V1-F1
#
_entry.id   AF-A0A3N5L8V1-F1
#
_cell.length_a   1.000
_cell.length_b   1.000
_cell.length_c   1.000
_cell.angle_alpha   90.00
_cell.angle_beta   90.00
_cell.angle_gamma   90.00
#
_symmetry.space_group_name_H-M   'P 1'
#
loop_
_entity.id
_entity.type
_entity.pdbx_description
1 polymer ?
#
loop_
_entity_poly.entity_id
_entity_poly.type
_entity_poly.pdbx_seq_one_letter_code
_entity_poly.pdbx_strand_id
1 'polypeptide(L)'
;MNDVQKSLERADKTINKGFMGWITRLFMGKKFVDQANQGLNMAKQYSVNAPAQRQQLMMTGMNAKATVVKVEDTGALINYNPVVRLHMKVQPDFGMGFDVVSEQMVSKIAIPRAGDVLNIKYNAAKNDELIII
;
A
#
# COMPACT_ATOMS: atom_id res chain seq x y z
N MET A 1 -12.72 19.00 -2.22
CA MET A 1 -11.45 18.80 -1.48
C MET A 1 -11.86 18.36 -0.07
N ASN A 2 -11.74 17.07 0.24
CA ASN A 2 -12.53 16.42 1.30
C ASN A 2 -11.88 16.59 2.70
N ASP A 3 -12.69 16.75 3.74
CA ASP A 3 -12.24 17.00 5.13
C ASP A 3 -11.31 15.92 5.71
N VAL A 4 -11.41 14.70 5.17
CA VAL A 4 -10.53 13.58 5.50
C VAL A 4 -9.08 13.84 5.07
N GLN A 5 -8.87 14.46 3.91
CA GLN A 5 -7.51 14.77 3.42
C GLN A 5 -6.83 15.80 4.33
N LYS A 6 -7.56 16.87 4.68
CA LYS A 6 -7.05 17.95 5.54
C LYS A 6 -6.76 17.48 6.96
N SER A 7 -7.57 16.57 7.51
CA SER A 7 -7.36 16.03 8.86
C SER A 7 -6.16 15.08 8.91
N LEU A 8 -5.95 14.23 7.91
CA LEU A 8 -4.76 13.37 7.78
C LEU A 8 -3.47 14.19 7.59
N GLU A 9 -3.52 15.26 6.79
CA GLU A 9 -2.36 16.14 6.57
C GLU A 9 -1.98 16.92 7.84
N ARG A 10 -2.97 17.40 8.60
CA ARG A 10 -2.73 18.05 9.90
C ARG A 10 -2.16 17.09 10.93
N ALA A 11 -2.67 15.85 10.99
CA ALA A 11 -2.16 14.82 11.90
C ALA A 11 -0.67 14.51 11.61
N ASP A 12 -0.33 14.27 10.35
CA ASP A 12 1.05 14.03 9.90
C ASP A 12 1.98 15.21 10.27
N LYS A 13 1.54 16.44 10.00
CA LYS A 13 2.33 17.65 10.30
C LYS A 13 2.59 17.84 11.80
N THR A 14 1.62 17.55 12.66
CA THR A 14 1.75 17.70 14.12
C THR A 14 2.61 16.60 14.74
N ILE A 15 2.51 15.36 14.26
CA ILE A 15 3.29 14.22 14.76
C ILE A 15 4.76 14.34 14.32
N ASN A 16 5.02 14.79 13.09
CA ASN A 16 6.36 14.73 12.50
C ASN A 16 7.15 16.05 12.54
N LYS A 17 6.55 17.21 12.81
CA LYS A 17 7.26 18.52 12.81
C LYS A 17 7.24 19.25 14.16
N GLY A 18 8.34 19.93 14.46
CA GLY A 18 8.47 20.86 15.60
C GLY A 18 8.75 20.19 16.95
N PHE A 19 8.74 21.00 18.01
CA PHE A 19 8.99 20.60 19.41
C PHE A 19 8.09 19.42 19.86
N MET A 20 6.83 19.41 19.41
CA MET A 20 5.90 18.32 19.69
C MET A 20 6.34 16.98 19.10
N GLY A 21 6.93 16.96 17.90
CA GLY A 21 7.46 15.74 17.30
C GLY A 21 8.66 15.18 18.07
N TRP A 22 9.52 16.06 18.61
CA TRP A 22 10.61 15.63 19.50
C TRP A 22 10.10 15.09 20.84
N ILE A 23 9.14 15.78 21.50
CA ILE A 23 8.48 15.30 22.72
C ILE A 23 7.82 13.93 22.47
N THR A 24 7.05 13.82 21.40
CA THR A 24 6.31 12.58 21.07
C THR A 24 7.26 11.40 20.90
N ARG A 25 8.39 11.58 20.20
CA ARG A 25 9.42 10.53 20.06
C ARG A 25 10.07 10.18 21.39
N LEU A 26 10.27 11.15 22.29
CA LEU A 26 10.88 10.92 23.59
C LEU A 26 9.96 10.16 24.54
N PHE A 27 8.70 10.56 24.66
CA PHE A 27 7.76 10.00 25.62
C PHE A 27 7.10 8.69 25.14
N MET A 28 6.87 8.53 23.83
CA MET A 28 6.18 7.34 23.28
C MET A 28 7.13 6.33 22.60
N GLY A 29 8.39 6.69 22.38
CA GLY A 29 9.40 5.84 21.76
C GLY A 29 9.29 5.75 20.23
N LYS A 30 10.41 5.41 19.57
CA LYS A 30 10.53 5.36 18.11
C LYS A 30 9.57 4.36 17.44
N LYS A 31 9.42 3.17 18.05
CA LYS A 31 8.56 2.10 17.51
C LYS A 31 7.10 2.53 17.36
N PHE A 32 6.57 3.29 18.30
CA PHE A 32 5.19 3.80 18.23
C PHE A 32 5.04 4.82 17.11
N VAL A 33 5.98 5.76 16.99
CA VAL A 33 5.95 6.79 15.94
C VAL A 33 6.07 6.16 14.54
N ASP A 34 6.92 5.15 14.39
CA ASP A 34 7.07 4.42 13.13
C ASP A 34 5.76 3.69 12.76
N GLN A 35 5.12 3.03 13.73
CA GLN A 35 3.83 2.36 13.53
C GLN A 35 2.70 3.35 13.22
N ALA A 36 2.67 4.51 13.88
CA ALA A 36 1.69 5.57 13.61
C ALA A 36 1.87 6.14 12.20
N ASN A 37 3.11 6.37 11.77
CA ASN A 37 3.43 6.81 10.42
C ASN A 37 3.02 5.76 9.36
N GLN A 38 3.24 4.47 9.63
CA GLN A 38 2.77 3.39 8.76
C GLN A 38 1.25 3.41 8.62
N GLY A 39 0.50 3.49 9.71
CA GLY A 39 -0.97 3.57 9.67
C GLY A 39 -1.50 4.80 8.93
N LEU A 40 -0.86 5.96 9.10
CA LEU A 40 -1.22 7.19 8.39
C LEU A 40 -0.94 7.11 6.89
N ASN A 41 0.20 6.53 6.49
CA ASN A 41 0.55 6.35 5.08
C ASN A 41 -0.42 5.37 4.39
N MET A 42 -0.78 4.27 5.06
CA MET A 42 -1.82 3.37 4.58
C MET A 42 -3.15 4.11 4.44
N ALA A 43 -3.59 4.85 5.47
CA ALA A 43 -4.84 5.61 5.40
C ALA A 43 -4.85 6.59 4.21
N LYS A 44 -3.77 7.35 3.97
CA LYS A 44 -3.63 8.24 2.81
C LYS A 44 -3.73 7.45 1.50
N GLN A 45 -3.06 6.31 1.39
CA GLN A 45 -3.09 5.48 0.19
C GLN A 45 -4.52 5.02 -0.13
N TYR A 46 -5.24 4.46 0.83
CA TYR A 46 -6.57 3.90 0.60
C TYR A 46 -7.72 4.94 0.54
N SER A 47 -7.61 6.09 1.19
CA SER A 47 -8.70 7.07 1.27
C SER A 47 -8.55 8.31 0.38
N VAL A 48 -7.33 8.64 -0.05
CA VAL A 48 -7.05 9.93 -0.70
C VAL A 48 -6.57 9.77 -2.15
N ASN A 49 -5.60 8.88 -2.41
CA ASN A 49 -4.98 8.75 -3.72
C ASN A 49 -5.34 7.46 -4.48
N ALA A 50 -5.85 6.43 -3.78
CA ALA A 50 -6.20 5.15 -4.39
C ALA A 50 -7.14 5.25 -5.60
N PRO A 51 -8.24 6.03 -5.59
CA PRO A 51 -9.19 6.01 -6.71
C PRO A 51 -8.59 6.57 -8.01
N ALA A 52 -7.92 7.72 -7.93
CA ALA A 52 -7.33 8.38 -9.11
C ALA A 52 -6.13 7.60 -9.64
N GLN A 53 -5.23 7.13 -8.77
CA GLN A 53 -4.09 6.33 -9.17
C GLN A 53 -4.51 4.97 -9.74
N ARG A 54 -5.52 4.32 -9.14
CA ARG A 54 -6.10 3.08 -9.67
C ARG A 54 -6.75 3.31 -11.04
N GLN A 55 -7.53 4.38 -11.22
CA GLN A 55 -8.12 4.73 -12.52
C GLN A 55 -7.04 5.00 -13.58
N GLN A 56 -5.99 5.73 -13.22
CA GLN A 56 -4.87 5.99 -14.11
C GLN A 56 -4.17 4.68 -14.51
N LEU A 57 -3.82 3.81 -13.57
CA LEU A 57 -3.22 2.51 -13.85
C LEU A 57 -4.16 1.59 -14.65
N MET A 58 -5.48 1.67 -14.45
CA MET A 58 -6.44 0.95 -15.28
C MET A 58 -6.35 1.38 -16.76
N MET A 59 -6.14 2.66 -17.04
CA MET A 59 -6.06 3.21 -18.39
C MET A 59 -4.67 3.08 -19.02
N THR A 60 -3.61 3.36 -18.25
CA THR A 60 -2.24 3.51 -18.78
C THR A 60 -1.28 2.42 -18.34
N GLY A 61 -1.67 1.57 -17.37
CA GLY A 61 -0.82 0.52 -16.86
C GLY A 61 -0.60 -0.60 -17.87
N MET A 62 0.62 -1.14 -17.87
CA MET A 62 0.99 -2.30 -18.68
C MET A 62 0.47 -3.59 -18.02
N ASN A 63 0.00 -4.52 -18.84
CA ASN A 63 -0.49 -5.81 -18.37
C ASN A 63 0.67 -6.72 -17.98
N ALA A 64 0.49 -7.47 -16.89
CA ALA A 64 1.42 -8.49 -16.45
C ALA A 64 0.70 -9.58 -15.65
N LYS A 65 1.36 -10.72 -15.52
CA LYS A 65 0.97 -11.79 -14.58
C LYS A 65 1.91 -11.79 -13.39
N ALA A 66 1.36 -11.78 -12.19
CA ALA A 66 2.12 -11.80 -10.94
C ALA A 66 1.90 -13.14 -10.23
N THR A 67 2.97 -13.92 -10.04
CA THR A 67 2.92 -15.14 -9.25
C THR A 67 3.23 -14.82 -7.80
N VAL A 68 2.30 -15.09 -6.89
CA VAL A 68 2.49 -14.88 -5.46
C VAL A 68 3.50 -15.89 -4.93
N VAL A 69 4.58 -15.41 -4.33
CA VAL A 69 5.64 -16.23 -3.73
C VAL A 69 5.43 -16.37 -2.22
N LYS A 70 5.03 -15.28 -1.57
CA LYS A 70 4.83 -15.23 -0.12
C LYS A 70 3.71 -14.26 0.21
N VAL A 71 2.96 -14.60 1.26
CA VAL A 71 1.94 -13.73 1.85
C VAL A 71 2.31 -13.53 3.31
N GLU A 72 2.37 -12.27 3.73
CA GLU A 72 2.62 -11.88 5.12
C GLU A 72 1.41 -11.11 5.66
N ASP A 73 0.98 -11.46 6.87
CA ASP A 73 0.00 -10.67 7.60
C ASP A 73 0.67 -9.38 8.13
N THR A 74 0.04 -8.24 7.88
CA THR A 74 0.51 -6.94 8.38
C THR A 74 -0.06 -6.61 9.76
N GLY A 75 -1.10 -7.31 10.20
CA GLY A 75 -1.90 -7.01 11.39
C GLY A 75 -2.84 -5.81 11.20
N ALA A 76 -2.82 -5.14 10.05
CA ALA A 76 -3.68 -4.00 9.76
C ALA A 76 -5.03 -4.44 9.14
N LEU A 77 -6.09 -3.73 9.51
CA LEU A 77 -7.44 -3.92 8.98
C LEU A 77 -7.98 -2.60 8.42
N ILE A 78 -8.64 -2.65 7.27
CA ILE A 78 -9.38 -1.52 6.69
C ILE A 78 -10.80 -1.97 6.42
N ASN A 79 -11.79 -1.31 7.03
CA ASN A 79 -13.19 -1.74 6.98
C ASN A 79 -13.35 -3.24 7.32
N TYR A 80 -12.64 -3.70 8.35
CA TYR A 80 -12.55 -5.10 8.77
C TYR A 80 -11.91 -6.07 7.76
N ASN A 81 -11.48 -5.62 6.59
CA ASN A 81 -10.74 -6.43 5.63
C ASN A 81 -9.24 -6.44 5.98
N PRO A 82 -8.57 -7.60 5.95
CA PRO A 82 -7.14 -7.69 6.19
C PRO A 82 -6.35 -6.98 5.11
N VAL A 83 -5.27 -6.31 5.52
CA VAL A 83 -4.21 -5.88 4.62
C VAL A 83 -3.09 -6.91 4.70
N VAL A 84 -2.75 -7.49 3.55
CA VAL A 84 -1.67 -8.48 3.43
C VAL A 84 -0.54 -7.91 2.61
N ARG A 85 0.69 -8.32 2.90
CA ARG A 85 1.86 -8.02 2.08
C ARG A 85 2.16 -9.20 1.18
N LEU A 86 2.04 -8.98 -0.12
CA LEU A 86 2.28 -9.97 -1.16
C LEU A 86 3.68 -9.78 -1.73
N HIS A 87 4.50 -10.82 -1.67
CA HIS A 87 5.75 -10.91 -2.42
C HIS A 87 5.45 -11.65 -3.71
N MET A 88 5.71 -11.03 -4.85
CA MET A 88 5.28 -11.55 -6.16
C MET A 88 6.41 -11.50 -7.17
N LYS A 89 6.48 -12.51 -8.05
CA LYS A 89 7.26 -12.46 -9.28
C LYS A 89 6.36 -12.00 -10.41
N VAL A 90 6.66 -10.84 -10.98
CA VAL A 90 5.90 -10.26 -12.08
C VAL A 90 6.54 -10.65 -13.40
N GLN A 91 5.71 -11.13 -14.32
CA GLN A 91 6.05 -11.36 -15.72
C GLN A 91 5.18 -10.43 -16.58
N PRO A 92 5.73 -9.31 -17.06
CA PRO A 92 5.07 -8.47 -18.05
C PRO A 92 4.79 -9.23 -19.34
N ASP A 93 3.73 -8.83 -20.06
CA ASP A 93 3.47 -9.32 -21.41
C ASP A 93 4.62 -8.94 -22.36
N PHE A 94 5.25 -7.79 -22.11
CA PHE A 94 6.42 -7.31 -22.83
C PHE A 94 7.48 -6.80 -21.85
N GLY A 95 8.70 -7.35 -21.93
CA GLY A 95 9.84 -6.94 -21.10
C GLY A 95 10.36 -8.02 -20.17
N MET A 96 11.24 -7.62 -19.25
CA MET A 96 11.86 -8.52 -18.28
C MET A 96 10.98 -8.67 -17.04
N GLY A 97 10.96 -9.87 -16.47
CA GLY A 97 10.33 -10.12 -15.18
C GLY A 97 11.06 -9.43 -14.03
N PHE A 98 10.34 -9.13 -12.96
CA PHE A 98 10.88 -8.49 -11.77
C PHE A 98 10.14 -8.96 -10.51
N ASP A 99 10.79 -8.84 -9.36
CA ASP A 99 10.17 -9.11 -8.07
C ASP A 99 9.57 -7.83 -7.49
N VAL A 100 8.42 -7.94 -6.85
CA VAL A 100 7.74 -6.81 -6.21
C VAL A 100 7.11 -7.23 -4.88
N VAL A 101 7.08 -6.29 -3.94
CA VAL A 101 6.36 -6.43 -2.68
C VAL A 101 5.25 -5.38 -2.66
N SER A 102 4.01 -5.81 -2.50
CA SER A 102 2.84 -4.93 -2.52
C SER A 102 1.90 -5.22 -1.35
N GLU A 103 1.46 -4.17 -0.66
CA GLU A 103 0.43 -4.28 0.37
C GLU A 103 -0.95 -4.10 -0.23
N GLN A 104 -1.84 -5.06 0.01
CA GLN A 104 -3.16 -5.13 -0.60
C GLN A 104 -4.22 -5.41 0.45
N MET A 105 -5.29 -4.62 0.44
CA MET A 105 -6.52 -4.94 1.16
C MET A 105 -7.26 -6.06 0.42
N VAL A 106 -7.46 -7.19 1.08
CA VAL A 106 -8.10 -8.37 0.50
C VAL A 106 -9.33 -8.79 1.30
N SER A 107 -10.25 -9.49 0.66
CA SER A 107 -11.40 -10.06 1.36
C SER A 107 -10.98 -11.24 2.25
N LYS A 108 -11.61 -11.39 3.42
CA LYS A 108 -11.34 -12.52 4.35
C LYS A 108 -11.57 -13.89 3.74
N ILE A 109 -12.48 -14.00 2.76
CA ILE A 109 -12.82 -15.26 2.11
C ILE A 109 -11.96 -15.54 0.86
N ALA A 110 -11.18 -14.55 0.41
CA ALA A 110 -10.40 -14.60 -0.82
C ALA A 110 -9.00 -14.00 -0.59
N ILE A 111 -8.31 -14.50 0.43
CA ILE A 111 -6.91 -14.16 0.68
C ILE A 111 -6.06 -14.94 -0.33
N PRO A 112 -5.24 -14.27 -1.18
CA PRO A 112 -4.33 -14.95 -2.09
C PRO A 112 -3.36 -15.87 -1.34
N ARG A 113 -2.91 -16.93 -2.02
CA ARG A 113 -1.96 -17.92 -1.49
C ARG A 113 -0.69 -17.91 -2.31
N ALA A 114 0.39 -18.41 -1.72
CA ALA A 114 1.60 -18.69 -2.49
C ALA A 114 1.29 -19.69 -3.62
N GLY A 115 1.76 -19.40 -4.82
CA GLY A 115 1.46 -20.12 -6.06
C GLY A 115 0.33 -19.52 -6.88
N ASP A 116 -0.52 -18.66 -6.31
CA ASP A 116 -1.60 -18.02 -7.08
C ASP A 116 -1.02 -17.08 -8.14
N VAL A 117 -1.65 -17.05 -9.31
CA VAL A 117 -1.29 -16.14 -10.40
C VAL A 117 -2.37 -15.06 -10.51
N LEU A 118 -1.96 -13.81 -10.31
CA LEU A 118 -2.81 -12.64 -10.35
C LEU A 118 -2.59 -11.88 -11.66
N ASN A 119 -3.66 -11.43 -12.29
CA ASN A 119 -3.54 -10.44 -13.35
C ASN A 119 -3.35 -9.07 -12.71
N ILE A 120 -2.37 -8.31 -13.21
CA ILE A 120 -2.08 -6.99 -12.70
C ILE A 120 -1.93 -5.99 -13.85
N LYS A 121 -2.12 -4.72 -13.50
CA LYS A 121 -1.59 -3.59 -14.26
C LYS A 121 -0.53 -2.87 -13.44
N TYR A 122 0.57 -2.48 -14.06
CA TYR A 122 1.68 -1.79 -13.37
C TYR A 122 2.20 -0.59 -14.17
N ASN A 123 2.85 0.34 -13.48
CA ASN A 123 3.54 1.47 -14.07
C ASN A 123 4.97 1.05 -14.48
N ALA A 124 5.28 1.05 -15.77
CA ALA A 124 6.62 0.66 -16.26
C ALA A 124 7.75 1.62 -15.86
N ALA A 125 7.43 2.85 -15.48
CA ALA A 125 8.43 3.79 -14.93
C ALA A 125 8.64 3.60 -13.42
N LYS A 126 7.72 2.92 -12.73
CA LYS A 126 7.71 2.69 -11.28
C LYS A 126 7.04 1.35 -10.96
N ASN A 127 7.84 0.29 -10.99
CA ASN A 127 7.33 -1.09 -10.95
C ASN A 127 6.64 -1.49 -9.63
N ASP A 128 6.79 -0.69 -8.58
CA ASP A 128 6.09 -0.83 -7.29
C ASP A 128 4.67 -0.23 -7.30
N GLU A 129 4.35 0.63 -8.27
CA GLU A 129 2.99 1.14 -8.51
C GLU A 129 2.20 0.16 -9.39
N LEU A 130 1.38 -0.68 -8.74
CA LEU A 130 0.56 -1.69 -9.40
C LEU A 130 -0.85 -1.81 -8.82
N ILE A 131 -1.74 -2.43 -9.60
CA ILE A 131 -3.09 -2.82 -9.19
C ILE A 131 -3.39 -4.25 -9.63
N ILE A 132 -4.11 -4.98 -8.78
CA ILE A 132 -4.68 -6.29 -9.13
C ILE A 132 -6.04 -6.05 -9.81
N ILE A 133 -6.26 -6.74 -10.94
CA ILE A 133 -7.46 -6.63 -11.78
C ILE A 133 -8.35 -7.86 -11.70
#